data_AF-A0A969YZY5-F1
#
_entry.id   AF-A0A969YZY5-F1
#
_cell.length_a   1.000
_cell.length_b   1.000
_cell.length_c   1.000
_cell.angle_alpha   90.00
_cell.angle_beta   90.00
_cell.angle_gamma   90.00
#
_symmetry.space_group_name_H-M   'P 1'
#
loop_
_entity.id
_entity.type
_entity.pdbx_description
1 polymer ?
#
loop_
_entity_poly.entity_id
_entity_poly.type
_entity_poly.pdbx_seq_one_letter_code
_entity_poly.pdbx_strand_id
1 'polypeptide(L)'
;MLLSPLGSDAIAGGRYYGVGNDFMGILLASSVIFITLLIDHFNFNKLIKALIGFIYIGIVAIAIGHPNFGANVGGLITSLVTLGIFLLVITKRKINLKMLLVLGIIAILGVVAVAEVDYLFSQNPSHAGKAINSLLTGGFQVFFSIIRTKLGILVNTVYNSNWSIVFIVAIILLIITRFKAQDRLALLAVRQPSIIISLRILIFTGLTVFIVNDTGVIAAAFILTYMLACLGLTLNEN
;
A
#
# COMPACT_ATOMS: atom_id res chain seq x y z
N MET A 1 -5.70 -18.83 -17.54
CA MET A 1 -6.99 -18.50 -16.90
C MET A 1 -7.25 -17.02 -17.13
N LEU A 2 -8.32 -16.66 -17.87
CA LEU A 2 -8.62 -15.27 -18.28
C LEU A 2 -9.63 -14.55 -17.37
N LEU A 3 -9.97 -15.12 -16.22
CA LEU A 3 -10.94 -14.56 -15.27
C LEU A 3 -10.43 -14.79 -13.84
N SER A 4 -9.51 -13.94 -13.38
CA SER A 4 -9.24 -13.83 -11.93
C SER A 4 -10.40 -13.07 -11.28
N PRO A 5 -11.09 -13.63 -10.27
CA PRO A 5 -12.13 -12.91 -9.52
C PRO A 5 -11.63 -11.63 -8.81
N LEU A 6 -10.30 -11.48 -8.70
CA LEU A 6 -9.63 -10.34 -8.06
C LEU A 6 -8.97 -9.37 -9.08
N GLY A 7 -9.22 -9.56 -10.37
CA GLY A 7 -8.79 -8.64 -11.43
C GLY A 7 -9.61 -7.35 -11.41
N SER A 8 -8.98 -6.20 -11.68
CA SER A 8 -9.61 -4.88 -11.57
C SER A 8 -10.70 -4.63 -12.61
N ASP A 9 -10.64 -5.32 -13.76
CA ASP A 9 -11.75 -5.48 -14.70
C ASP A 9 -11.31 -6.43 -15.82
N ALA A 10 -11.98 -7.58 -15.99
CA ALA A 10 -11.69 -8.52 -17.08
C ALA A 10 -12.28 -8.04 -18.43
N ILE A 11 -13.29 -7.17 -18.39
CA ILE A 11 -13.99 -6.67 -19.58
C ILE A 11 -13.26 -5.45 -20.15
N ALA A 12 -12.77 -4.55 -19.30
CA ALA A 12 -11.97 -3.38 -19.72
C ALA A 12 -10.46 -3.68 -19.86
N GLY A 13 -10.04 -4.92 -19.60
CA GLY A 13 -8.66 -5.37 -19.77
C GLY A 13 -7.65 -4.82 -18.77
N GLY A 14 -8.09 -4.45 -17.56
CA GLY A 14 -7.22 -3.89 -16.52
C GLY A 14 -6.20 -4.88 -15.97
N ARG A 15 -6.63 -6.09 -15.59
CA ARG A 15 -5.77 -7.23 -15.21
C ARG A 15 -6.55 -8.54 -15.33
N TYR A 16 -6.03 -9.48 -16.11
CA TYR A 16 -6.63 -10.81 -16.33
C TYR A 16 -6.18 -11.88 -15.32
N TYR A 17 -5.14 -11.58 -14.53
CA TYR A 17 -4.58 -12.43 -13.49
C TYR A 17 -3.98 -11.57 -12.36
N GLY A 18 -3.74 -12.16 -11.20
CA GLY A 18 -3.20 -11.45 -10.04
C GLY A 18 -4.24 -10.64 -9.25
N VAL A 19 -3.72 -9.82 -8.33
CA VAL A 19 -4.50 -8.88 -7.50
C VAL A 19 -4.41 -7.48 -8.11
N GLY A 20 -5.57 -6.96 -8.52
CA GLY A 20 -5.71 -5.58 -9.02
C GLY A 20 -5.32 -4.53 -7.99
N ASN A 21 -5.02 -3.31 -8.45
CA ASN A 21 -4.61 -2.22 -7.55
C ASN A 21 -5.74 -1.81 -6.58
N ASP A 22 -6.98 -1.96 -7.03
CA ASP A 22 -8.20 -1.67 -6.28
C ASP A 22 -8.32 -2.58 -5.06
N PHE A 23 -8.32 -3.90 -5.30
CA PHE A 23 -8.32 -4.92 -4.25
C PHE A 23 -7.07 -4.86 -3.37
N MET A 24 -5.91 -4.54 -3.93
CA MET A 24 -4.67 -4.36 -3.15
C MET A 24 -4.80 -3.20 -2.16
N GLY A 25 -5.37 -2.07 -2.57
CA GLY A 25 -5.64 -0.94 -1.69
C GLY A 25 -6.61 -1.31 -0.55
N ILE A 26 -7.69 -2.01 -0.88
CA ILE A 26 -8.66 -2.54 0.11
C ILE A 26 -7.99 -3.51 1.09
N LEU A 27 -7.22 -4.47 0.58
CA LEU A 27 -6.55 -5.49 1.39
C LEU A 27 -5.54 -4.86 2.34
N LEU A 28 -4.72 -3.91 1.88
CA LEU A 28 -3.78 -3.20 2.74
C LEU A 28 -4.50 -2.35 3.80
N ALA A 29 -5.54 -1.63 3.40
CA ALA A 29 -6.27 -0.77 4.33
C ALA A 29 -6.94 -1.57 5.45
N SER A 30 -7.70 -2.59 5.08
CA SER A 30 -8.36 -3.50 6.02
C SER A 30 -7.35 -4.26 6.89
N SER A 31 -6.25 -4.73 6.31
CA SER A 31 -5.19 -5.44 7.05
C SER A 31 -4.52 -4.56 8.10
N VAL A 32 -4.20 -3.31 7.78
CA VAL A 32 -3.60 -2.38 8.74
C VAL A 32 -4.59 -2.07 9.87
N ILE A 33 -5.86 -1.81 9.57
CA ILE A 33 -6.89 -1.55 10.59
C ILE A 33 -7.10 -2.79 11.48
N PHE A 34 -7.20 -3.97 10.87
CA PHE A 34 -7.37 -5.22 11.61
C PHE A 34 -6.21 -5.47 12.57
N ILE A 35 -4.96 -5.38 12.10
CA ILE A 35 -3.81 -5.76 12.91
C ILE A 35 -3.56 -4.77 14.05
N THR A 36 -3.80 -3.47 13.84
CA THR A 36 -3.66 -2.45 14.88
C THR A 36 -4.74 -2.57 15.95
N LEU A 37 -5.97 -2.93 15.59
CA LEU A 37 -7.04 -3.23 16.54
C LEU A 37 -6.75 -4.52 17.31
N LEU A 38 -6.32 -5.57 16.62
CA LEU A 38 -6.00 -6.87 17.22
C LEU A 38 -4.90 -6.73 18.28
N ILE A 39 -3.78 -6.10 17.94
CA ILE A 39 -2.66 -5.94 18.89
C ILE A 39 -2.97 -4.95 20.01
N ASP A 40 -3.99 -4.11 19.89
CA ASP A 40 -4.43 -3.19 20.93
C ASP A 40 -5.41 -3.86 21.89
N HIS A 41 -6.29 -4.73 21.37
CA HIS A 41 -7.19 -5.56 22.16
C HIS A 41 -6.43 -6.47 23.14
N PHE A 42 -5.26 -6.98 22.72
CA PHE A 42 -4.39 -7.77 23.58
C PHE A 42 -3.31 -6.92 24.27
N ASN A 43 -3.12 -7.13 25.58
CA ASN A 43 -2.11 -6.44 26.42
C ASN A 43 -0.67 -6.94 26.17
N PHE A 44 -0.27 -7.13 24.92
CA PHE A 44 1.07 -7.56 24.56
C PHE A 44 2.11 -6.45 24.76
N ASN A 45 3.36 -6.84 25.06
CA ASN A 45 4.46 -5.90 25.06
C ASN A 45 4.79 -5.40 23.64
N LYS A 46 5.53 -4.29 23.52
CA LYS A 46 5.84 -3.66 22.23
C LYS A 46 6.54 -4.58 21.22
N LEU A 47 7.35 -5.53 21.70
CA LEU A 47 8.12 -6.44 20.84
C LEU A 47 7.21 -7.50 20.23
N ILE A 48 6.31 -8.06 21.04
CA ILE A 48 5.31 -9.04 20.58
C ILE A 48 4.33 -8.36 19.60
N LYS A 49 3.85 -7.15 19.89
CA LYS A 49 3.01 -6.38 18.94
C LYS A 49 3.72 -6.17 17.60
N ALA A 50 4.99 -5.80 17.62
CA ALA A 50 5.80 -5.62 16.41
C ALA A 50 5.99 -6.94 15.65
N LEU A 51 6.26 -8.05 16.34
CA LEU A 51 6.44 -9.37 15.72
C LEU A 51 5.15 -9.89 15.07
N ILE A 52 4.02 -9.80 15.77
CA ILE A 52 2.71 -10.23 15.24
C ILE A 52 2.38 -9.44 13.98
N GLY A 53 2.53 -8.11 14.01
CA GLY A 53 2.27 -7.31 12.82
C GLY A 53 3.30 -7.50 11.72
N PHE A 54 4.56 -7.80 12.06
CA PHE A 54 5.58 -8.17 11.07
C PHE A 54 5.19 -9.41 10.29
N ILE A 55 4.80 -10.48 11.00
CA ILE A 55 4.38 -11.73 10.39
C ILE A 55 3.12 -11.50 9.55
N TYR A 56 2.11 -10.83 10.11
CA TYR A 56 0.83 -10.64 9.42
C TYR A 56 0.95 -9.78 8.16
N ILE A 57 1.54 -8.59 8.25
CA ILE A 57 1.72 -7.71 7.07
C ILE A 57 2.72 -8.35 6.09
N GLY A 58 3.71 -9.11 6.58
CA GLY A 58 4.61 -9.90 5.74
C GLY A 58 3.87 -10.95 4.90
N ILE A 59 2.91 -11.68 5.49
CA ILE A 59 2.04 -12.61 4.75
C ILE A 59 1.22 -11.87 3.70
N VAL A 60 0.65 -10.72 4.04
CA VAL A 60 -0.09 -9.87 3.08
C VAL A 60 0.81 -9.42 1.93
N ALA A 61 2.05 -9.01 2.23
CA ALA A 61 3.04 -8.63 1.23
C ALA A 61 3.37 -9.78 0.28
N ILE A 62 3.57 -10.99 0.81
CA ILE A 62 3.79 -12.20 0.01
C ILE A 62 2.56 -12.49 -0.86
N ALA A 63 1.35 -12.43 -0.32
CA ALA A 63 0.13 -12.67 -1.07
C ALA A 63 -0.03 -11.69 -2.25
N ILE A 64 0.31 -10.41 -2.05
CA ILE A 64 0.25 -9.37 -3.09
C ILE A 64 1.38 -9.53 -4.13
N GLY A 65 2.60 -9.84 -3.69
CA GLY A 65 3.78 -9.84 -4.53
C GLY A 65 4.05 -11.13 -5.29
N HIS A 66 3.67 -12.27 -4.72
CA HIS A 66 4.05 -13.58 -5.24
C HIS A 66 3.52 -13.80 -6.67
N PRO A 67 4.34 -14.30 -7.62
CA PRO A 67 3.95 -14.44 -9.03
C PRO A 67 2.70 -15.29 -9.27
N ASN A 68 2.52 -16.36 -8.48
CA ASN A 68 1.34 -17.25 -8.62
C ASN A 68 0.09 -16.72 -7.91
N PHE A 69 0.22 -15.70 -7.06
CA PHE A 69 -0.90 -15.13 -6.31
C PHE A 69 -1.20 -13.73 -6.84
N GLY A 70 -0.67 -12.68 -6.22
CA GLY A 70 -1.03 -11.31 -6.56
C GLY A 70 -0.30 -10.72 -7.77
N ALA A 71 0.92 -11.17 -8.09
CA ALA A 71 1.73 -10.66 -9.21
C ALA A 71 1.75 -9.10 -9.31
N ASN A 72 1.76 -8.42 -8.16
CA ASN A 72 1.67 -6.98 -8.08
C ASN A 72 2.92 -6.37 -7.44
N VAL A 73 3.90 -6.02 -8.29
CA VAL A 73 5.18 -5.44 -7.87
C VAL A 73 5.00 -4.12 -7.10
N GLY A 74 4.15 -3.23 -7.61
CA GLY A 74 3.90 -1.95 -6.94
C GLY A 74 3.17 -2.13 -5.61
N GLY A 75 2.26 -3.10 -5.53
CA GLY A 75 1.63 -3.55 -4.30
C GLY A 75 2.64 -4.16 -3.31
N LEU A 76 3.59 -4.98 -3.77
CA LEU A 76 4.65 -5.55 -2.93
C LEU A 76 5.51 -4.44 -2.32
N ILE A 77 6.02 -3.51 -3.13
CA ILE A 77 6.78 -2.35 -2.64
C ILE A 77 5.97 -1.58 -1.60
N THR A 78 4.70 -1.28 -1.91
CA THR A 78 3.80 -0.56 -0.99
C THR A 78 3.65 -1.31 0.33
N SER A 79 3.39 -2.62 0.30
CA SER A 79 3.21 -3.44 1.49
C SER A 79 4.47 -3.54 2.36
N LEU A 80 5.67 -3.59 1.74
CA LEU A 80 6.95 -3.59 2.46
C LEU A 80 7.22 -2.23 3.13
N VAL A 81 6.89 -1.13 2.46
CA VAL A 81 6.96 0.21 3.08
C VAL A 81 5.94 0.32 4.21
N THR A 82 4.69 -0.12 4.01
CA THR A 82 3.66 -0.17 5.05
C THR A 82 4.12 -0.97 6.27
N LEU A 83 4.75 -2.12 6.06
CA LEU A 83 5.34 -2.93 7.11
C LEU A 83 6.41 -2.15 7.89
N GLY A 84 7.33 -1.48 7.18
CA GLY A 84 8.36 -0.64 7.81
C GLY A 84 7.77 0.51 8.64
N ILE A 85 6.75 1.18 8.11
CA ILE A 85 6.02 2.25 8.82
C ILE A 85 5.29 1.69 10.05
N PHE A 86 4.61 0.56 9.91
CA PHE A 86 3.96 -0.13 11.02
C PHE A 86 4.96 -0.39 12.17
N LEU A 87 6.13 -0.97 11.85
CA LEU A 87 7.17 -1.24 12.84
C LEU A 87 7.66 0.04 13.52
N LEU A 88 7.89 1.12 12.77
CA LEU A 88 8.30 2.40 13.34
C LEU A 88 7.26 2.97 14.29
N VAL A 89 5.98 2.93 13.90
CA VAL A 89 4.88 3.48 14.69
C VAL A 89 4.68 2.66 15.98
N ILE A 90 4.64 1.32 15.88
CA ILE A 90 4.45 0.44 17.04
C ILE A 90 5.64 0.48 18.02
N THR A 91 6.86 0.60 17.49
CA THR A 91 8.06 0.76 18.33
C THR A 91 8.27 2.19 18.83
N LYS A 92 7.35 3.11 18.54
CA LYS A 92 7.40 4.54 18.89
C LYS A 92 8.66 5.26 18.40
N ARG A 93 9.22 4.82 17.27
CA ARG A 93 10.35 5.48 16.60
C ARG A 93 9.85 6.64 15.75
N LYS A 94 10.66 7.70 15.66
CA LYS A 94 10.33 8.87 14.82
C LYS A 94 10.45 8.49 13.34
N ILE A 95 9.44 8.88 12.56
CA ILE A 95 9.49 8.79 11.11
C ILE A 95 10.22 10.03 10.61
N ASN A 96 11.34 9.84 9.92
CA ASN A 96 12.08 10.93 9.27
C ASN A 96 12.31 10.58 7.79
N LEU A 97 12.66 11.59 6.98
CA LEU A 97 12.84 11.41 5.54
C LEU A 97 13.92 10.38 5.21
N LYS A 98 15.00 10.34 6.00
CA LYS A 98 16.08 9.33 5.85
C LYS A 98 15.54 7.91 5.99
N MET A 99 14.71 7.66 7.00
CA MET A 99 14.12 6.35 7.24
C MET A 99 13.13 5.98 6.14
N LEU A 100 12.34 6.94 5.64
CA LEU A 100 11.46 6.72 4.49
C LEU A 100 12.25 6.32 3.23
N LEU A 101 13.37 7.00 2.95
CA LEU A 101 14.25 6.65 1.84
C LEU A 101 14.87 5.27 2.02
N VAL A 102 15.35 4.95 3.23
CA VAL A 102 15.90 3.62 3.55
C VAL A 102 14.86 2.53 3.36
N LEU A 103 13.63 2.72 3.84
CA LEU A 103 12.53 1.77 3.64
C LEU A 103 12.20 1.60 2.15
N GLY A 104 12.17 2.69 1.38
CA GLY A 104 11.96 2.64 -0.06
C GLY A 104 13.06 1.86 -0.79
N ILE A 105 14.32 2.11 -0.44
CA ILE A 105 15.47 1.38 -1.02
C ILE A 105 15.40 -0.10 -0.65
N ILE A 106 15.15 -0.44 0.61
CA ILE A 106 15.01 -1.83 1.06
C ILE A 106 13.87 -2.54 0.32
N ALA A 107 12.73 -1.86 0.13
CA ALA A 107 11.61 -2.42 -0.61
C ALA A 107 11.97 -2.68 -2.08
N ILE A 108 12.63 -1.72 -2.74
CA ILE A 108 13.10 -1.88 -4.13
C ILE A 108 14.11 -3.04 -4.23
N LEU A 109 15.08 -3.11 -3.33
CA LEU A 109 16.08 -4.20 -3.30
C LEU A 109 15.41 -5.56 -3.07
N GLY A 110 14.43 -5.63 -2.17
CA GLY A 110 13.66 -6.85 -1.94
C GLY A 110 12.92 -7.32 -3.18
N VAL A 111 12.31 -6.39 -3.93
CA VAL A 111 11.66 -6.70 -5.22
C VAL A 111 12.67 -7.17 -6.26
N VAL A 112 13.81 -6.49 -6.38
CA VAL A 112 14.87 -6.88 -7.33
C VAL A 112 15.37 -8.29 -7.02
N ALA A 113 15.62 -8.60 -5.75
CA ALA A 113 16.05 -9.93 -5.33
C ALA A 113 15.01 -11.02 -5.67
N VAL A 114 13.73 -10.78 -5.37
CA VAL A 114 12.65 -11.73 -5.69
C VAL A 114 12.51 -11.94 -7.19
N ALA A 115 12.61 -10.88 -7.98
CA ALA A 115 12.48 -10.97 -9.43
C ALA A 115 13.69 -11.61 -10.12
N GLU A 116 14.90 -11.39 -9.60
CA GLU A 116 16.11 -12.10 -10.03
C GLU A 116 16.00 -13.60 -9.75
N VAL A 117 15.54 -13.98 -8.55
CA VAL A 117 15.27 -15.39 -8.22
C VAL A 117 14.25 -15.98 -9.18
N ASP A 118 13.14 -15.28 -9.44
CA ASP A 118 12.16 -15.74 -10.42
C ASP A 118 12.76 -15.88 -11.83
N TYR A 119 13.61 -14.95 -12.26
CA TYR A 119 14.25 -15.03 -13.58
C TYR A 119 15.21 -16.21 -13.71
N LEU A 120 16.01 -16.49 -12.67
CA LEU A 120 17.03 -17.54 -12.69
C LEU A 120 16.44 -18.95 -12.54
N PHE A 121 15.37 -19.10 -11.75
CA PHE A 121 14.84 -20.41 -11.37
C PHE A 121 13.54 -20.81 -12.10
N SER A 122 12.85 -19.88 -12.77
CA SER A 122 11.64 -20.19 -13.52
C SER A 122 11.93 -20.43 -15.01
N GLN A 123 11.46 -21.55 -15.57
CA GLN A 123 11.56 -21.83 -17.02
C GLN A 123 10.83 -20.78 -17.87
N ASN A 124 9.82 -20.12 -17.31
CA ASN A 124 9.11 -18.99 -17.89
C ASN A 124 9.05 -17.85 -16.86
N PRO A 125 10.06 -16.95 -16.83
CA PRO A 125 10.10 -15.84 -15.88
C PRO A 125 8.84 -14.98 -15.94
N SER A 126 8.42 -14.47 -14.79
CA SER A 126 7.31 -13.51 -14.70
C SER A 126 7.62 -12.23 -15.47
N HIS A 127 6.58 -11.44 -15.75
CA HIS A 127 6.76 -10.11 -16.34
C HIS A 127 7.67 -9.21 -15.49
N ALA A 128 7.66 -9.38 -14.16
CA ALA A 128 8.54 -8.68 -13.26
C ALA A 128 10.01 -9.11 -13.44
N GLY A 129 10.27 -10.42 -13.51
CA GLY A 129 11.60 -10.96 -13.79
C GLY A 129 12.15 -10.49 -15.14
N LYS A 130 11.34 -10.54 -16.20
CA LYS A 130 11.72 -10.03 -17.53
C LYS A 130 11.99 -8.52 -17.54
N ALA A 131 11.18 -7.74 -16.84
CA ALA A 131 11.35 -6.29 -16.75
C ALA A 131 12.64 -5.92 -15.99
N ILE A 132 12.96 -6.63 -14.91
CA ILE A 132 14.17 -6.40 -14.12
C ILE A 132 15.41 -6.84 -14.89
N ASN A 133 15.38 -7.98 -15.58
CA ASN A 133 16.46 -8.37 -16.47
C ASN A 133 16.67 -7.34 -17.61
N SER A 134 15.58 -6.80 -18.19
CA SER A 134 15.66 -5.75 -19.22
C SER A 134 16.24 -4.43 -18.67
N LEU A 135 15.99 -4.12 -17.40
CA LEU A 135 16.60 -2.97 -16.72
C LEU A 135 18.11 -3.18 -16.47
N LEU A 136 18.50 -4.39 -16.07
CA LEU A 136 19.90 -4.73 -15.82
C LEU A 136 20.73 -4.80 -17.11
N THR A 137 20.13 -5.27 -18.21
CA THR A 137 20.81 -5.41 -19.51
C THR A 137 20.71 -4.16 -20.38
N GLY A 138 19.57 -3.44 -20.32
CA GLY A 138 19.29 -2.28 -21.17
C GLY A 138 19.75 -0.93 -20.62
N GLY A 139 20.34 -0.91 -19.42
CA GLY A 139 20.97 0.27 -18.82
C GLY A 139 20.02 1.46 -18.58
N PHE A 140 20.61 2.66 -18.46
CA PHE A 140 19.87 3.88 -18.09
C PHE A 140 18.77 4.27 -19.08
N GLN A 141 18.91 3.94 -20.36
CA GLN A 141 17.92 4.31 -21.39
C GLN A 141 16.59 3.57 -21.19
N VAL A 142 16.64 2.26 -20.92
CA VAL A 142 15.44 1.45 -20.62
C VAL A 142 14.80 1.93 -19.31
N PHE A 143 15.60 2.25 -18.30
CA PHE A 143 15.10 2.79 -17.03
C PHE A 143 14.29 4.09 -17.19
N PHE A 144 14.83 5.08 -17.88
CA PHE A 144 14.10 6.34 -18.12
C PHE A 144 12.85 6.15 -18.97
N SER A 145 12.87 5.21 -19.94
CA SER A 145 11.69 4.89 -20.74
C SER A 145 10.55 4.30 -19.89
N ILE A 146 10.86 3.41 -18.95
CA ILE A 146 9.89 2.80 -18.03
C ILE A 146 9.30 3.87 -17.12
N ILE A 147 10.14 4.74 -16.54
CA ILE A 147 9.66 5.85 -15.70
C ILE A 147 8.72 6.76 -16.47
N ARG A 148 9.08 7.15 -17.70
CA ARG A 148 8.25 8.03 -18.53
C ARG A 148 6.89 7.39 -18.81
N THR A 149 6.86 6.10 -19.15
CA THR A 149 5.60 5.36 -19.37
C THR A 149 4.76 5.30 -18.09
N LYS A 150 5.36 4.94 -16.95
CA LYS A 150 4.67 4.90 -15.65
C LYS A 150 4.07 6.26 -15.28
N LEU A 151 4.85 7.32 -15.40
CA LEU A 151 4.38 8.69 -15.12
C LEU A 151 3.26 9.10 -16.09
N GLY A 152 3.35 8.75 -17.36
CA GLY A 152 2.29 9.00 -18.34
C GLY A 152 0.98 8.32 -17.96
N ILE A 153 1.03 7.06 -17.54
CA ILE A 153 -0.16 6.31 -17.08
C ILE A 153 -0.73 6.94 -15.80
N LEU A 154 0.12 7.28 -14.84
CA LEU A 154 -0.31 7.91 -13.58
C LEU A 154 -1.00 9.25 -13.85
N VAL A 155 -0.39 10.13 -14.65
CA VAL A 155 -0.96 11.43 -15.02
C VAL A 155 -2.29 11.26 -15.75
N ASN A 156 -2.34 10.35 -16.74
CA ASN A 156 -3.57 10.07 -17.46
C ASN A 156 -4.68 9.56 -16.52
N THR A 157 -4.34 8.70 -15.56
CA THR A 157 -5.28 8.18 -14.57
C THR A 157 -5.76 9.30 -13.64
N VAL A 158 -4.88 10.18 -13.19
CA VAL A 158 -5.24 11.35 -12.37
C VAL A 158 -6.25 12.25 -13.11
N TYR A 159 -6.03 12.52 -14.39
CA TYR A 159 -6.91 13.43 -15.14
C TYR A 159 -8.22 12.80 -15.59
N ASN A 160 -8.19 11.54 -16.05
CA ASN A 160 -9.32 10.94 -16.78
C ASN A 160 -10.11 9.91 -15.96
N SER A 161 -9.65 9.51 -14.78
CA SER A 161 -10.35 8.52 -13.96
C SER A 161 -11.42 9.15 -13.08
N ASN A 162 -12.61 8.53 -13.06
CA ASN A 162 -13.67 8.87 -12.10
C ASN A 162 -13.21 8.68 -10.64
N TRP A 163 -12.25 7.78 -10.39
CA TRP A 163 -11.66 7.57 -9.07
C TRP A 163 -10.89 8.77 -8.55
N SER A 164 -10.42 9.67 -9.42
CA SER A 164 -9.78 10.92 -9.01
C SER A 164 -10.73 11.82 -8.23
N ILE A 165 -12.03 11.81 -8.57
CA ILE A 165 -13.05 12.55 -7.83
C ILE A 165 -13.16 11.99 -6.41
N VAL A 166 -13.27 10.66 -6.28
CA VAL A 166 -13.34 9.98 -4.97
C VAL A 166 -12.08 10.27 -4.14
N PHE A 167 -10.90 10.20 -4.77
CA PHE A 167 -9.62 10.50 -4.13
C PHE A 167 -9.56 11.93 -3.59
N ILE A 168 -9.91 12.93 -4.42
CA ILE A 168 -9.89 14.35 -4.05
C ILE A 168 -10.93 14.62 -2.95
N VAL A 169 -12.15 14.13 -3.09
CA VAL A 169 -13.20 14.28 -2.08
C VAL A 169 -12.76 13.64 -0.76
N ALA A 170 -12.14 12.47 -0.79
CA ALA A 170 -11.66 11.82 0.42
C ALA A 170 -10.56 12.62 1.12
N ILE A 171 -9.61 13.22 0.38
CA ILE A 171 -8.61 14.14 0.93
C ILE A 171 -9.28 15.36 1.57
N ILE A 172 -10.22 16.00 0.86
CA ILE A 172 -10.94 17.18 1.37
C ILE A 172 -11.67 16.84 2.67
N LEU A 173 -12.38 15.71 2.72
CA LEU A 173 -13.08 15.27 3.92
C LEU A 173 -12.11 15.00 5.08
N LEU A 174 -10.98 14.33 4.84
CA LEU A 174 -9.96 14.11 5.88
C LEU A 174 -9.38 15.43 6.41
N ILE A 175 -9.14 16.41 5.53
CA ILE A 175 -8.68 17.75 5.91
C ILE A 175 -9.75 18.46 6.75
N ILE A 176 -11.01 18.46 6.31
CA ILE A 176 -12.13 19.05 7.04
C ILE A 176 -12.27 18.39 8.42
N THR A 177 -12.24 17.07 8.51
CA THR A 177 -12.31 16.34 9.78
C THR A 177 -11.13 16.69 10.68
N ARG A 178 -9.92 16.82 10.14
CA ARG A 178 -8.73 17.20 10.91
C ARG A 178 -8.87 18.55 11.58
N PHE A 179 -9.43 19.54 10.88
CA PHE A 179 -9.58 20.90 11.38
C PHE A 179 -10.85 21.09 12.23
N LYS A 180 -12.00 20.54 11.80
CA LYS A 180 -13.29 20.73 12.50
C LYS A 180 -13.48 19.82 13.71
N ALA A 181 -12.89 18.63 13.70
CA ALA A 181 -13.06 17.64 14.75
C ALA A 181 -11.78 17.45 15.58
N GLN A 182 -10.95 18.49 15.70
CA GLN A 182 -9.64 18.40 16.36
C GLN A 182 -9.75 17.90 17.81
N ASP A 183 -10.72 18.39 18.58
CA ASP A 183 -10.94 17.97 19.97
C ASP A 183 -11.44 16.52 20.05
N ARG A 184 -12.33 16.13 19.13
CA ARG A 184 -12.82 14.74 19.06
C ARG A 184 -11.71 13.77 18.67
N LEU A 185 -10.83 14.16 17.75
CA LEU A 185 -9.64 13.38 17.37
C LEU A 185 -8.65 13.27 18.53
N ALA A 186 -8.49 14.33 19.34
CA ALA A 186 -7.66 14.29 20.54
C ALA A 186 -8.26 13.34 21.59
N LEU A 187 -9.58 13.37 21.78
CA LEU A 187 -10.28 12.43 22.66
C LEU A 187 -10.16 10.98 22.16
N LEU A 188 -10.31 10.77 20.85
CA LEU A 188 -10.15 9.46 20.21
C LEU A 188 -8.72 8.92 20.40
N ALA A 189 -7.70 9.78 20.33
CA ALA A 189 -6.32 9.39 20.58
C ALA A 189 -6.08 8.83 21.99
N VAL A 190 -6.89 9.24 22.97
CA VAL A 190 -6.84 8.72 24.34
C VAL A 190 -7.70 7.46 24.49
N ARG A 191 -8.93 7.47 23.93
CA ARG A 191 -9.90 6.37 24.11
C ARG A 191 -9.57 5.14 23.27
N GLN A 192 -9.16 5.33 22.02
CA GLN A 192 -8.86 4.28 21.05
C GLN A 192 -7.58 4.63 20.26
N PRO A 193 -6.40 4.53 20.91
CA PRO A 193 -5.13 4.90 20.28
C PRO A 193 -4.82 4.09 19.01
N SER A 194 -5.32 2.85 18.92
CA SER A 194 -5.22 1.98 17.74
C SER A 194 -5.78 2.60 16.46
N ILE A 195 -6.89 3.36 16.55
CA ILE A 195 -7.49 4.02 15.39
C ILE A 195 -6.54 5.09 14.85
N ILE A 196 -6.01 5.95 15.72
CA ILE A 196 -5.05 7.00 15.33
C ILE A 196 -3.75 6.40 14.78
N ILE A 197 -3.28 5.29 15.37
CA ILE A 197 -2.13 4.53 14.87
C ILE A 197 -2.39 4.01 13.45
N SER A 198 -3.57 3.43 13.21
CA SER A 198 -3.99 2.93 11.89
C SER A 198 -3.99 4.04 10.85
N LEU A 199 -4.67 5.16 11.14
CA LEU A 199 -4.75 6.31 10.23
C LEU A 199 -3.35 6.83 9.89
N ARG A 200 -2.45 6.92 10.88
CA ARG A 200 -1.07 7.35 10.66
C ARG A 200 -0.34 6.43 9.69
N ILE A 201 -0.46 5.11 9.84
CA ILE A 201 0.17 4.13 8.95
C ILE A 201 -0.45 4.21 7.54
N LEU A 202 -1.77 4.37 7.46
CA LEU A 202 -2.51 4.45 6.20
C LEU A 202 -2.22 5.70 5.40
N ILE A 203 -1.89 6.84 6.04
CA ILE A 203 -1.43 8.04 5.32
C ILE A 203 -0.16 7.72 4.51
N PHE A 204 0.85 7.12 5.14
CA PHE A 204 2.08 6.75 4.43
C PHE A 204 1.83 5.64 3.41
N THR A 205 0.92 4.71 3.69
CA THR A 205 0.55 3.63 2.76
C THR A 205 -0.12 4.21 1.50
N GLY A 206 -1.07 5.12 1.66
CA GLY A 206 -1.75 5.83 0.58
C GLY A 206 -0.81 6.70 -0.25
N LEU A 207 0.11 7.43 0.40
CA LEU A 207 1.16 8.19 -0.30
C LEU A 207 2.09 7.26 -1.11
N THR A 208 2.51 6.14 -0.51
CA THR A 208 3.39 5.18 -1.17
C THR A 208 2.70 4.56 -2.39
N VAL A 209 1.46 4.11 -2.24
CA VAL A 209 0.73 3.45 -3.33
C VAL A 209 0.48 4.40 -4.49
N PHE A 210 0.19 5.68 -4.19
CA PHE A 210 -0.02 6.73 -5.18
C PHE A 210 1.21 6.97 -6.05
N ILE A 211 2.41 6.95 -5.44
CA ILE A 211 3.68 7.21 -6.14
C ILE A 211 4.16 5.97 -6.91
N VAL A 212 3.99 4.78 -6.32
CA VAL A 212 4.63 3.56 -6.81
C VAL A 212 3.82 2.85 -7.91
N ASN A 213 2.49 2.91 -7.84
CA ASN A 213 1.61 2.19 -8.76
C ASN A 213 1.13 3.06 -9.94
N ASP A 214 0.96 2.40 -11.10
CA ASP A 214 0.56 3.06 -12.34
C ASP A 214 -0.87 3.66 -12.23
N THR A 215 -1.79 2.93 -11.60
CA THR A 215 -3.12 3.41 -11.22
C THR A 215 -3.20 3.71 -9.72
N GLY A 216 -2.13 4.28 -9.16
CA GLY A 216 -2.00 4.55 -7.71
C GLY A 216 -3.14 5.40 -7.13
N VAL A 217 -3.76 6.26 -7.95
CA VAL A 217 -4.95 7.05 -7.57
C VAL A 217 -6.09 6.18 -7.05
N ILE A 218 -6.37 5.06 -7.74
CA ILE A 218 -7.51 4.20 -7.42
C ILE A 218 -7.26 3.48 -6.08
N ALA A 219 -6.08 2.86 -5.94
CA ALA A 219 -5.69 2.21 -4.70
C ALA A 219 -5.64 3.18 -3.51
N ALA A 220 -5.13 4.39 -3.73
CA ALA A 220 -5.09 5.43 -2.72
C ALA A 220 -6.50 5.89 -2.33
N ALA A 221 -7.42 6.05 -3.30
CA ALA A 221 -8.82 6.39 -3.04
C ALA A 221 -9.46 5.37 -2.08
N PHE A 222 -9.30 4.07 -2.35
CA PHE A 222 -9.82 3.02 -1.45
C PHE A 222 -9.22 3.10 -0.05
N ILE A 223 -7.91 3.30 0.08
CA ILE A 223 -7.26 3.46 1.39
C ILE A 223 -7.86 4.65 2.15
N LEU A 224 -8.03 5.80 1.49
CA LEU A 224 -8.61 6.99 2.12
C LEU A 224 -10.09 6.79 2.47
N THR A 225 -10.86 6.07 1.65
CA THR A 225 -12.25 5.71 1.97
C THR A 225 -12.33 4.84 3.23
N TYR A 226 -11.43 3.87 3.38
CA TYR A 226 -11.34 3.05 4.60
C TYR A 226 -10.95 3.91 5.83
N MET A 227 -10.04 4.87 5.66
CA MET A 227 -9.73 5.82 6.73
C MET A 227 -10.95 6.64 7.16
N LEU A 228 -11.72 7.14 6.18
CA LEU A 228 -12.94 7.90 6.44
C LEU A 228 -14.03 7.06 7.09
N ALA A 229 -14.22 5.81 6.64
CA ALA A 229 -15.18 4.89 7.26
C ALA A 229 -14.80 4.62 8.73
N CYS A 230 -13.53 4.36 9.00
CA CYS A 230 -13.00 4.14 10.34
C CYS A 230 -13.20 5.38 11.25
N LEU A 231 -12.96 6.58 10.73
CA LEU A 231 -13.22 7.83 11.44
C LEU A 231 -14.71 8.10 11.65
N GLY A 232 -15.54 7.85 10.64
CA GLY A 232 -16.99 8.08 10.70
C GLY A 232 -17.67 7.23 11.77
N LEU A 233 -17.30 5.95 11.87
CA LEU A 233 -17.82 5.06 12.90
C LEU A 233 -17.42 5.53 14.30
N THR A 234 -16.13 5.82 14.51
CA THR A 234 -15.59 6.15 15.84
C THR A 234 -15.95 7.56 16.33
N LEU A 235 -16.18 8.51 15.42
CA LEU A 235 -16.60 9.87 15.78
C LEU A 235 -18.11 9.99 16.04
N ASN A 236 -18.92 9.04 15.54
CA ASN A 236 -20.38 9.01 15.74
C ASN A 236 -20.82 8.22 16.98
N GLU A 237 -19.95 7.40 17.56
CA GLU A 237 -20.21 6.69 18.83
C GLU A 237 -20.17 7.61 20.07
N ASN A 238 -20.12 8.95 19.89
CA ASN A 238 -20.12 9.98 20.95
C ASN A 238 -21.14 11.09 20.67
#